data_AF-A0A0C2S900-F1
#
_entry.id   AF-A0A0C2S900-F1
#
_cell.length_a   1.000
_cell.length_b   1.000
_cell.length_c   1.000
_cell.angle_alpha   90.00
_cell.angle_beta   90.00
_cell.angle_gamma   90.00
#
_symmetry.space_group_name_H-M   'P 1'
#
loop_
_entity.id
_entity.type
_entity.pdbx_description
1 polymer ?
#
loop_
_entity_poly.entity_id
_entity_poly.type
_entity_poly.pdbx_seq_one_letter_code
_entity_poly.pdbx_strand_id
1 'polypeptide(L)'
;MPTFSGPSSTFVSSQIDPNWNGVTGPMGHGSDPSTQSQHILRQASHSDLMQAGNGAYMQLFISKMQLETQLSAQITIVQQLQGIIQSIKDPKMMRRSSRRNSHTPNNSPMRRLRRDSSHSLQSMQLQIPPSPPALDQDDYPDAKFWTSQSWQDYGNKRNELGEKVAKLAFICDEYGDFVGAARIKSMTDTAKKLWADLHHHRLAPATWRLISKHADAYYSNNMRIAYPELQLCDENWKVKMFATIRFPDWSNGARATGKLTRTCHIDFFSLLMLTTVMVSLLRSFLGAMPSINISTGKRAHEYGKNSESSAKRRRPTSGKRARALSVLSLWHRDLSVLQL
;
A
#
# COMPACT_ATOMS: atom_id res chain seq x y z
N MET A 1 -13.41 -4.89 39.34
CA MET A 1 -12.51 -5.52 38.36
C MET A 1 -12.77 -7.01 38.31
N PRO A 2 -13.18 -7.58 37.17
CA PRO A 2 -13.15 -9.03 36.97
C PRO A 2 -11.98 -9.38 36.03
N THR A 3 -11.04 -10.17 36.54
CA THR A 3 -9.97 -10.79 35.77
C THR A 3 -10.55 -11.93 34.93
N PHE A 4 -10.49 -11.79 33.61
CA PHE A 4 -10.92 -12.81 32.67
C PHE A 4 -9.76 -13.79 32.44
N SER A 5 -9.77 -14.89 33.18
CA SER A 5 -8.82 -16.00 33.01
C SER A 5 -9.19 -16.80 31.77
N GLY A 6 -8.50 -16.53 30.65
CA GLY A 6 -8.60 -17.34 29.45
C GLY A 6 -8.02 -18.75 29.65
N PRO A 7 -8.54 -19.78 28.94
CA PRO A 7 -8.09 -21.15 29.09
C PRO A 7 -6.65 -21.29 28.60
N SER A 8 -5.77 -21.72 29.51
CA SER A 8 -4.40 -22.12 29.20
C SER A 8 -4.44 -23.31 28.24
N SER A 9 -4.02 -23.08 26.98
CA SER A 9 -3.76 -24.15 26.03
C SER A 9 -2.51 -24.90 26.47
N THR A 10 -2.70 -25.97 27.25
CA THR A 10 -1.67 -26.98 27.51
C THR A 10 -1.35 -27.68 26.20
N PHE A 11 -0.26 -27.27 25.56
CA PHE A 11 0.41 -28.06 24.54
C PHE A 11 0.89 -29.36 25.20
N VAL A 12 0.17 -30.45 24.94
CA VAL A 12 0.65 -31.80 25.21
C VAL A 12 1.80 -32.05 24.23
N SER A 13 3.04 -31.91 24.73
CA SER A 13 4.21 -32.45 24.05
C SER A 13 4.08 -33.96 24.07
N SER A 14 3.72 -34.54 22.93
CA SER A 14 3.79 -35.99 22.71
C SER A 14 5.25 -36.42 22.89
N GLN A 15 5.55 -36.98 24.05
CA GLN A 15 6.81 -37.57 24.41
C GLN A 15 7.01 -38.80 23.51
N ILE A 16 7.89 -38.68 22.52
CA ILE A 16 8.29 -39.78 21.64
C ILE A 16 9.25 -40.64 22.45
N ASP A 17 8.78 -41.79 22.94
CA ASP A 17 9.60 -42.80 23.59
C ASP A 17 10.59 -43.43 22.58
N PRO A 18 11.91 -43.32 22.78
CA PRO A 18 12.89 -43.99 21.96
C PRO A 18 13.21 -45.35 22.58
N ASN A 19 12.30 -46.31 22.47
CA ASN A 19 12.57 -47.69 22.90
C ASN A 19 12.29 -48.67 21.76
N TRP A 20 13.15 -48.64 20.74
CA TRP A 20 13.26 -49.70 19.74
C TRP A 20 14.33 -50.70 20.19
N ASN A 21 13.98 -51.54 21.17
CA ASN A 21 14.78 -52.71 21.51
C ASN A 21 14.55 -53.81 20.48
N GLY A 22 15.68 -54.35 20.00
CA GLY A 22 15.78 -55.19 18.82
C GLY A 22 14.95 -56.46 18.84
N VAL A 23 14.21 -56.65 17.76
CA VAL A 23 13.73 -57.95 17.30
C VAL A 23 14.42 -58.22 15.97
N THR A 24 15.52 -58.98 16.02
CA THR A 24 16.20 -59.52 14.84
C THR A 24 15.40 -60.70 14.33
N GLY A 25 14.39 -60.42 13.51
CA GLY A 25 13.67 -61.42 12.71
C GLY A 25 14.34 -61.64 11.35
N PRO A 26 14.12 -62.81 10.71
CA PRO A 26 14.82 -63.20 9.49
C PRO A 26 14.45 -62.29 8.32
N MET A 27 15.44 -61.99 7.48
CA MET A 27 15.38 -61.07 6.34
C MET A 27 14.32 -61.49 5.31
N GLY A 28 13.09 -61.02 5.51
CA GLY A 28 12.11 -60.90 4.44
C GLY A 28 12.38 -59.61 3.67
N HIS A 29 12.37 -59.68 2.34
CA HIS A 29 12.51 -58.54 1.42
C HIS A 29 11.68 -57.34 1.90
N GLY A 30 12.35 -56.37 2.53
CA GLY A 30 11.74 -55.19 3.12
C GLY A 30 11.25 -54.26 2.03
N SER A 31 9.93 -54.27 1.80
CA SER A 31 9.24 -53.16 1.15
C SER A 31 9.49 -51.89 1.95
N ASP A 32 10.15 -50.93 1.31
CA ASP A 32 10.59 -49.65 1.87
C ASP A 32 9.40 -48.92 2.55
N PRO A 33 9.43 -48.67 3.88
CA PRO A 33 8.34 -48.01 4.59
C PRO A 33 8.00 -46.60 4.06
N SER A 34 8.90 -46.00 3.26
CA SER A 34 8.63 -44.76 2.55
C SER A 34 7.55 -44.92 1.47
N THR A 35 7.51 -46.06 0.78
CA THR A 35 6.52 -46.32 -0.28
C THR A 35 5.12 -46.55 0.27
N GLN A 36 4.99 -47.22 1.42
CA GLN A 36 3.69 -47.46 2.04
C GLN A 36 3.06 -46.17 2.58
N SER A 37 3.88 -45.28 3.17
CA SER A 37 3.40 -43.98 3.68
C SER A 37 2.94 -43.06 2.55
N GLN A 38 3.64 -43.05 1.41
CA GLN A 38 3.22 -42.29 0.23
C GLN A 38 1.93 -42.84 -0.38
N HIS A 39 1.72 -44.16 -0.33
CA HIS A 39 0.49 -44.78 -0.83
C HIS A 39 -0.73 -44.37 0.01
N ILE A 40 -0.59 -44.31 1.35
CA ILE A 40 -1.65 -43.88 2.26
C ILE A 40 -2.05 -42.41 1.98
N LEU A 41 -1.07 -41.51 1.82
CA LEU A 41 -1.36 -40.09 1.53
C LEU A 41 -2.02 -39.87 0.16
N ARG A 42 -1.76 -40.74 -0.82
CA ARG A 42 -2.37 -40.65 -2.15
C ARG A 42 -3.82 -41.17 -2.17
N GLN A 43 -4.15 -42.10 -1.29
CA GLN A 43 -5.50 -42.68 -1.22
C GLN A 43 -6.39 -41.99 -0.18
N ALA A 44 -5.83 -41.20 0.73
CA ALA A 44 -6.59 -40.47 1.74
C ALA A 44 -7.57 -39.49 1.08
N SER A 45 -8.85 -39.61 1.46
CA SER A 45 -9.89 -38.69 1.00
C SER A 45 -9.78 -37.33 1.72
N HIS A 46 -10.46 -36.30 1.19
CA HIS A 46 -10.54 -34.99 1.84
C HIS A 46 -11.06 -35.09 3.28
N SER A 47 -12.06 -35.93 3.54
CA SER A 47 -12.59 -36.17 4.88
C SER A 47 -11.58 -36.82 5.81
N ASP A 48 -10.80 -37.79 5.31
CA ASP A 48 -9.79 -38.49 6.12
C ASP A 48 -8.68 -37.51 6.56
N LEU A 49 -8.25 -36.63 5.65
CA LEU A 49 -7.22 -35.63 5.93
C LEU A 49 -7.70 -34.52 6.88
N MET A 50 -8.98 -34.15 6.80
CA MET A 50 -9.60 -33.21 7.75
C MET A 50 -9.79 -33.84 9.14
N GLN A 51 -10.25 -35.10 9.20
CA GLN A 51 -10.47 -35.81 10.45
C GLN A 51 -9.16 -36.18 11.17
N ALA A 52 -8.10 -36.44 10.41
CA ALA A 52 -6.75 -36.67 10.95
C ALA A 52 -6.11 -35.41 11.56
N GLY A 53 -6.73 -34.23 11.45
CA GLY A 53 -6.23 -32.98 12.03
C GLY A 53 -4.91 -32.52 11.42
N ASN A 54 -4.65 -32.85 10.14
CA ASN A 54 -3.41 -32.46 9.48
C ASN A 54 -3.39 -30.94 9.26
N GLY A 55 -2.69 -30.21 10.13
CA GLY A 55 -2.64 -28.74 10.10
C GLY A 55 -2.14 -28.15 8.78
N ALA A 56 -1.18 -28.81 8.10
CA ALA A 56 -0.69 -28.36 6.81
C ALA A 56 -1.76 -28.49 5.72
N TYR A 57 -2.51 -29.60 5.73
CA TYR A 57 -3.64 -29.80 4.82
C TYR A 57 -4.75 -28.77 5.07
N MET A 58 -5.10 -28.53 6.33
CA MET A 58 -6.13 -27.53 6.69
C MET A 58 -5.75 -26.13 6.23
N GLN A 59 -4.50 -25.71 6.44
CA GLN A 59 -3.99 -24.42 5.94
C GLN A 59 -4.11 -24.33 4.41
N LEU A 60 -3.65 -25.36 3.69
CA LEU A 60 -3.74 -25.41 2.24
C LEU A 60 -5.20 -25.35 1.75
N PHE A 61 -6.10 -26.04 2.44
CA PHE A 61 -7.53 -26.03 2.13
C PHE A 61 -8.17 -24.66 2.35
N ILE A 62 -7.86 -23.98 3.47
CA ILE A 62 -8.30 -22.62 3.74
C ILE A 62 -7.81 -21.67 2.64
N SER A 63 -6.53 -21.75 2.29
CA SER A 63 -5.97 -20.92 1.21
C SER A 63 -6.63 -21.20 -0.14
N LYS A 64 -6.88 -22.47 -0.48
CA LYS A 64 -7.59 -22.86 -1.70
C LYS A 64 -8.99 -22.24 -1.74
N MET A 65 -9.75 -22.36 -0.65
CA MET A 65 -11.10 -21.80 -0.55
C MET A 65 -11.10 -20.27 -0.69
N GLN A 66 -10.11 -19.58 -0.09
CA GLN A 66 -9.93 -18.14 -0.26
C GLN A 66 -9.64 -17.77 -1.72
N LEU A 67 -8.76 -18.51 -2.40
CA LEU A 67 -8.44 -18.30 -3.81
C LEU A 67 -9.63 -18.55 -4.73
N GLU A 68 -10.43 -19.59 -4.49
CA GLU A 68 -11.67 -19.86 -5.24
C GLU A 68 -12.70 -18.73 -5.05
N THR A 69 -12.80 -18.22 -3.82
CA THR A 69 -13.66 -17.06 -3.51
C THR A 69 -13.17 -15.82 -4.27
N GLN A 70 -11.86 -15.56 -4.29
CA GLN A 70 -11.28 -14.45 -5.05
C GLN A 70 -11.49 -14.60 -6.56
N LEU A 71 -11.29 -15.80 -7.11
CA LEU A 71 -11.48 -16.10 -8.53
C LEU A 71 -12.95 -15.87 -8.95
N SER A 72 -13.91 -16.33 -8.15
CA SER A 72 -15.34 -16.12 -8.45
C SER A 72 -15.74 -14.64 -8.43
N ALA A 73 -15.17 -13.85 -7.50
CA ALA A 73 -15.35 -12.41 -7.45
C ALA A 73 -14.78 -11.70 -8.70
N GLN A 74 -13.61 -12.14 -9.19
CA GLN A 74 -13.02 -11.62 -10.43
C GLN A 74 -13.85 -11.96 -11.67
N ILE A 75 -14.32 -13.20 -11.80
CA ILE A 75 -15.19 -13.62 -12.91
C ILE A 75 -16.44 -12.72 -12.97
N THR A 76 -17.02 -12.41 -11.81
CA THR A 76 -18.20 -11.53 -11.71
C THR A 76 -17.90 -10.11 -12.19
N ILE A 77 -16.74 -9.53 -11.82
CA ILE A 77 -16.32 -8.21 -12.32
C ILE A 77 -16.25 -8.20 -13.85
N VAL A 78 -15.59 -9.22 -14.43
CA VAL A 78 -15.39 -9.30 -15.88
C VAL A 78 -16.73 -9.37 -16.61
N GLN A 79 -17.69 -10.15 -16.10
CA GLN A 79 -19.03 -10.22 -16.67
C GLN A 79 -19.79 -8.89 -16.59
N GLN A 80 -19.68 -8.16 -15.47
CA GLN A 80 -20.29 -6.83 -15.34
C GLN A 80 -19.72 -5.83 -16.34
N LEU A 81 -18.39 -5.79 -16.50
CA LEU A 81 -17.72 -4.92 -17.46
C LEU A 81 -18.12 -5.25 -18.90
N GLN A 82 -18.23 -6.54 -19.25
CA GLN A 82 -18.73 -6.97 -20.57
C GLN A 82 -20.16 -6.45 -20.82
N GLY A 83 -21.04 -6.48 -19.81
CA GLY A 83 -22.39 -5.92 -19.92
C GLY A 83 -22.39 -4.40 -20.21
N ILE A 84 -21.53 -3.65 -19.53
CA ILE A 84 -21.38 -2.20 -19.77
C ILE A 84 -20.86 -1.94 -21.19
N ILE A 85 -19.84 -2.67 -21.64
CA ILE A 85 -19.28 -2.52 -22.98
C ILE A 85 -20.36 -2.78 -24.04
N GLN A 86 -21.19 -3.82 -23.87
CA GLN A 86 -22.28 -4.08 -24.81
C GLN A 86 -23.33 -2.97 -24.80
N SER A 87 -23.64 -2.40 -23.63
CA SER A 87 -24.61 -1.28 -23.54
C SER A 87 -24.13 -0.01 -24.27
N ILE A 88 -22.82 0.23 -24.31
CA ILE A 88 -22.22 1.37 -25.05
C ILE A 88 -22.20 1.10 -26.55
N LYS A 89 -22.04 -0.17 -26.94
CA LYS A 89 -21.93 -0.58 -28.35
C LYS A 89 -23.24 -0.53 -29.13
N ASP A 90 -24.37 -0.29 -28.45
CA ASP A 90 -25.68 -0.04 -29.08
C ASP A 90 -25.95 1.48 -29.26
N PRO A 91 -25.55 2.09 -30.38
CA PRO A 91 -25.66 3.54 -30.62
C PRO A 91 -27.11 4.05 -30.75
N LYS A 92 -28.11 3.17 -30.76
CA LYS A 92 -29.53 3.55 -30.88
C LYS A 92 -30.09 4.22 -29.63
N MET A 93 -29.50 4.03 -28.45
CA MET A 93 -30.02 4.60 -27.20
C MET A 93 -29.51 6.02 -26.88
N MET A 94 -28.38 6.45 -27.43
CA MET A 94 -27.79 7.77 -27.09
C MET A 94 -28.37 8.95 -27.88
N ARG A 95 -29.18 8.70 -28.93
CA ARG A 95 -29.67 9.77 -29.83
C ARG A 95 -31.05 10.34 -29.49
N ARG A 96 -31.76 9.83 -28.47
CA ARG A 96 -33.12 10.28 -28.11
C ARG A 96 -33.21 11.16 -26.86
N SER A 97 -32.20 11.23 -26.01
CA SER A 97 -32.27 11.96 -24.73
C SER A 97 -31.84 13.43 -24.80
N SER A 98 -31.28 13.92 -25.91
CA SER A 98 -30.78 15.30 -26.00
C SER A 98 -31.80 16.32 -26.54
N ARG A 99 -33.06 15.95 -26.79
CA ARG A 99 -34.02 16.83 -27.51
C ARG A 99 -35.44 16.78 -26.93
N ARG A 100 -35.59 17.06 -25.63
CA ARG A 100 -36.86 17.54 -25.03
C ARG A 100 -36.59 18.00 -23.61
N ASN A 101 -36.32 19.29 -23.46
CA ASN A 101 -36.49 19.98 -22.19
C ASN A 101 -37.33 21.23 -22.46
N SER A 102 -38.63 21.02 -22.56
CA SER A 102 -39.63 22.05 -22.30
C SER A 102 -40.89 21.35 -21.80
N HIS A 103 -41.26 21.72 -20.58
CA HIS A 103 -42.55 21.48 -19.91
C HIS A 103 -42.79 20.06 -19.36
N THR A 104 -42.69 19.96 -18.02
CA THR A 104 -43.59 19.10 -17.24
C THR A 104 -44.71 19.99 -16.71
N PRO A 105 -45.92 19.46 -16.55
CA PRO A 105 -46.22 18.85 -15.26
C PRO A 105 -46.93 17.49 -15.38
N ASN A 106 -46.99 16.81 -14.24
CA ASN A 106 -48.02 15.85 -13.83
C ASN A 106 -47.59 14.36 -13.78
N ASN A 107 -47.42 13.92 -12.52
CA ASN A 107 -47.82 12.65 -11.92
C ASN A 107 -47.81 11.38 -12.78
N SER A 108 -46.89 10.45 -12.47
CA SER A 108 -47.27 9.05 -12.16
C SER A 108 -46.16 8.22 -11.49
N PRO A 109 -46.54 7.21 -10.69
CA PRO A 109 -45.68 6.35 -9.88
C PRO A 109 -45.27 5.05 -10.61
N MET A 110 -44.36 4.26 -10.01
CA MET A 110 -43.68 3.05 -10.54
C MET A 110 -42.54 3.37 -11.52
N ARG A 111 -41.30 2.89 -11.34
CA ARG A 111 -40.86 1.55 -10.95
C ARG A 111 -39.46 1.67 -10.34
N ARG A 112 -39.36 1.65 -9.01
CA ARG A 112 -38.08 1.44 -8.30
C ARG A 112 -37.83 -0.06 -8.29
N LEU A 113 -36.81 -0.54 -9.00
CA LEU A 113 -36.12 -1.81 -8.75
C LEU A 113 -34.96 -1.93 -9.76
N ARG A 114 -33.83 -1.31 -9.44
CA ARG A 114 -32.48 -1.72 -9.90
C ARG A 114 -31.45 -0.95 -9.09
N ARG A 115 -31.42 -1.31 -7.81
CA ARG A 115 -30.33 -1.00 -6.90
C ARG A 115 -29.51 -2.27 -6.74
N ASP A 116 -28.22 -2.08 -6.46
CA ASP A 116 -27.33 -3.05 -5.82
C ASP A 116 -26.55 -3.99 -6.75
N SER A 117 -25.45 -3.49 -7.32
CA SER A 117 -24.30 -4.31 -7.75
C SER A 117 -22.98 -3.53 -7.66
N SER A 118 -22.85 -2.68 -6.64
CA SER A 118 -21.69 -1.82 -6.37
C SER A 118 -20.53 -2.53 -5.64
N HIS A 119 -20.52 -3.85 -5.58
CA HIS A 119 -19.66 -4.63 -4.68
C HIS A 119 -18.56 -5.38 -5.44
N SER A 120 -17.60 -4.70 -6.07
CA SER A 120 -16.34 -5.39 -6.44
C SER A 120 -15.16 -4.50 -6.88
N LEU A 121 -15.01 -3.30 -6.31
CA LEU A 121 -13.76 -2.52 -6.40
C LEU A 121 -13.00 -2.49 -5.06
N GLN A 122 -13.38 -3.32 -4.10
CA GLN A 122 -12.88 -3.25 -2.72
C GLN A 122 -11.49 -3.88 -2.51
N SER A 123 -10.90 -4.61 -3.46
CA SER A 123 -9.69 -5.42 -3.17
C SER A 123 -8.35 -4.68 -3.18
N MET A 124 -8.30 -3.38 -3.50
CA MET A 124 -7.04 -2.59 -3.42
C MET A 124 -7.05 -1.51 -2.34
N GLN A 125 -8.05 -1.52 -1.46
CA GLN A 125 -8.14 -0.54 -0.38
C GLN A 125 -7.20 -0.95 0.75
N LEU A 126 -6.26 -0.05 1.09
CA LEU A 126 -5.40 -0.18 2.27
C LEU A 126 -6.27 -0.44 3.50
N GLN A 127 -6.05 -1.58 4.14
CA GLN A 127 -6.71 -1.95 5.38
C GLN A 127 -6.25 -1.00 6.48
N ILE A 128 -7.18 -0.23 7.03
CA ILE A 128 -6.90 0.65 8.17
C ILE A 128 -6.95 -0.24 9.42
N PRO A 129 -5.85 -0.40 10.16
CA PRO A 129 -5.91 -1.12 11.43
C PRO A 129 -6.85 -0.37 12.40
N PRO A 130 -7.51 -1.07 13.34
CA PRO A 130 -8.38 -0.43 14.30
C PRO A 130 -7.59 0.65 15.07
N SER A 131 -8.23 1.80 15.33
CA SER A 131 -7.59 2.85 16.12
C SER A 131 -7.26 2.31 17.51
N PRO A 132 -6.02 2.47 18.00
CA PRO A 132 -5.74 2.15 19.39
C PRO A 132 -6.58 3.04 20.33
N PRO A 133 -6.92 2.54 21.54
CA PRO A 133 -7.65 3.31 22.54
C PRO A 133 -6.96 4.65 22.81
N ALA A 134 -7.73 5.69 23.07
CA ALA A 134 -7.16 6.94 23.59
C ALA A 134 -6.68 6.68 25.02
N LEU A 135 -5.51 7.23 25.37
CA LEU A 135 -5.02 7.23 26.74
C LEU A 135 -5.57 8.45 27.46
N ASP A 136 -5.82 8.34 28.76
CA ASP A 136 -6.22 9.46 29.60
C ASP A 136 -4.96 10.19 30.10
N GLN A 137 -5.03 11.52 30.22
CA GLN A 137 -3.92 12.30 30.78
C GLN A 137 -3.74 12.00 32.27
N ASP A 138 -4.83 11.71 32.98
CA ASP A 138 -4.82 11.45 34.42
C ASP A 138 -4.02 10.17 34.78
N ASP A 139 -3.94 9.22 33.84
CA ASP A 139 -3.15 7.98 33.99
C ASP A 139 -1.64 8.21 33.76
N TYR A 140 -1.25 9.32 33.13
CA TYR A 140 0.13 9.64 32.76
C TYR A 140 0.52 11.08 33.15
N PRO A 141 0.54 11.42 34.45
CA PRO A 141 0.75 12.79 34.93
C PRO A 141 2.13 13.37 34.57
N ASP A 142 3.13 12.51 34.35
CA ASP A 142 4.50 12.94 34.00
C ASP A 142 4.67 13.27 32.51
N ALA A 143 3.69 12.91 31.66
CA ALA A 143 3.73 13.20 30.23
C ALA A 143 3.56 14.70 29.95
N LYS A 144 4.66 15.38 29.61
CA LYS A 144 4.74 16.86 29.53
C LYS A 144 3.85 17.55 28.50
N PHE A 145 3.66 16.95 27.32
CA PHE A 145 3.06 17.63 26.16
C PHE A 145 1.81 16.89 25.67
N TRP A 146 0.71 17.03 26.40
CA TRP A 146 -0.55 16.37 26.03
C TRP A 146 -1.27 17.06 24.88
N THR A 147 -1.21 18.39 24.81
CA THR A 147 -1.87 19.21 23.78
C THR A 147 -0.85 19.96 22.92
N SER A 148 -1.20 20.27 21.66
CA SER A 148 -0.36 21.07 20.77
C SER A 148 -0.03 22.45 21.38
N GLN A 149 -0.97 23.03 22.13
CA GLN A 149 -0.79 24.32 22.80
C GLN A 149 0.31 24.26 23.86
N SER A 150 0.31 23.23 24.73
CA SER A 150 1.34 23.05 25.76
C SER A 150 2.77 23.00 25.20
N TRP A 151 2.92 22.40 24.01
CA TRP A 151 4.19 22.37 23.28
C TRP A 151 4.58 23.73 22.71
N GLN A 152 3.63 24.49 22.17
CA GLN A 152 3.89 25.85 21.67
C GLN A 152 4.32 26.78 22.81
N ASP A 153 3.64 26.72 23.95
CA ASP A 153 3.95 27.52 25.12
C ASP A 153 5.36 27.20 25.65
N TYR A 154 5.71 25.91 25.71
CA TYR A 154 7.07 25.47 26.05
C TYR A 154 8.11 25.99 25.05
N GLY A 155 7.81 25.91 23.76
CA GLY A 155 8.68 26.42 22.70
C GLY A 155 8.93 27.92 22.83
N ASN A 156 7.88 28.71 23.06
CA ASN A 156 7.97 30.16 23.25
C ASN A 156 8.82 30.52 24.48
N LYS A 157 8.56 29.88 25.62
CA LYS A 157 9.32 30.10 26.86
C LYS A 157 10.81 29.78 26.71
N ARG A 158 11.16 28.70 26.00
CA ARG A 158 12.56 28.36 25.72
C ARG A 158 13.22 29.35 24.75
N ASN A 159 12.47 29.83 23.77
CA ASN A 159 12.96 30.81 22.80
C ASN A 159 13.22 32.18 23.45
N GLU A 160 12.40 32.59 24.43
CA GLU A 160 12.63 33.78 25.28
C GLU A 160 13.93 33.67 26.09
N LEU A 161 14.31 32.46 26.51
CA LEU A 161 15.59 32.17 27.16
C LEU A 161 16.76 32.07 26.18
N GLY A 162 16.53 32.20 24.87
CA GLY A 162 17.55 32.04 23.83
C GLY A 162 17.96 30.60 23.56
N GLU A 163 17.21 29.62 24.06
CA GLU A 163 17.50 28.20 23.90
C GLU A 163 16.83 27.62 22.65
N LYS A 164 17.60 26.88 21.85
CA LYS A 164 17.08 26.19 20.67
C LYS A 164 16.47 24.85 21.06
N VAL A 165 15.15 24.74 20.97
CA VAL A 165 14.43 23.48 21.19
C VAL A 165 14.56 22.57 19.97
N ALA A 166 14.86 21.29 20.19
CA ALA A 166 14.88 20.30 19.11
C ALA A 166 13.47 20.14 18.50
N LYS A 167 13.39 20.07 17.16
CA LYS A 167 12.11 20.03 16.42
C LYS A 167 11.18 18.87 16.83
N LEU A 168 11.75 17.78 17.35
CA LEU A 168 11.02 16.57 17.75
C LEU A 168 10.99 16.37 19.27
N ALA A 169 11.35 17.39 20.06
CA ALA A 169 11.33 17.27 21.52
C ALA A 169 9.90 17.20 22.09
N PHE A 170 8.86 17.33 21.28
CA PHE A 170 7.49 17.07 21.74
C PHE A 170 7.20 15.57 21.96
N ILE A 171 8.06 14.68 21.48
CA ILE A 171 7.92 13.23 21.69
C ILE A 171 8.66 12.87 22.98
N CYS A 172 7.86 12.63 24.02
CA CYS A 172 8.31 12.18 25.32
C CYS A 172 7.74 10.79 25.61
N ASP A 173 8.42 10.02 26.45
CA ASP A 173 7.89 8.79 27.02
C ASP A 173 6.89 9.06 28.16
N GLU A 174 6.45 7.98 28.81
CA GLU A 174 5.49 8.01 29.92
C GLU A 174 6.02 8.72 31.17
N TYR A 175 7.34 8.84 31.33
CA TYR A 175 7.99 9.53 32.45
C TYR A 175 8.31 11.00 32.12
N GLY A 176 7.90 11.47 30.94
CA GLY A 176 8.17 12.83 30.48
C GLY A 176 9.60 13.06 29.98
N ASP A 177 10.39 12.01 29.79
CA ASP A 177 11.74 12.11 29.23
C ASP A 177 11.71 12.13 27.71
N PHE A 178 12.65 12.86 27.11
CA PHE A 178 12.70 12.99 25.65
C PHE A 178 13.14 11.67 25.02
N VAL A 179 12.42 11.26 23.98
CA VAL A 179 12.75 10.05 23.25
C VAL A 179 14.10 10.19 22.54
N GLY A 180 15.02 9.24 22.83
CA GLY A 180 16.38 9.26 22.30
C GLY A 180 16.47 9.16 20.77
N ALA A 181 17.58 9.64 20.20
CA ALA A 181 17.78 9.71 18.75
C ALA A 181 17.64 8.36 18.03
N ALA A 182 18.08 7.26 18.65
CA ALA A 182 17.94 5.91 18.10
C ALA A 182 16.46 5.51 17.93
N ARG A 183 15.63 5.86 18.90
CA ARG A 183 14.19 5.57 18.88
C ARG A 183 13.46 6.45 17.86
N ILE A 184 13.80 7.74 17.78
CA ILE A 184 13.30 8.64 16.72
C ILE A 184 13.68 8.14 15.31
N LYS A 185 14.88 7.57 15.14
CA LYS A 185 15.29 6.94 13.87
C LYS A 185 14.38 5.77 13.52
N SER A 186 14.09 4.88 14.47
CA SER A 186 13.13 3.78 14.28
C SER A 186 11.75 4.29 13.84
N MET A 187 11.21 5.29 14.55
CA MET A 187 9.92 5.92 14.19
C MET A 187 9.93 6.46 12.76
N THR A 188 11.03 7.11 12.37
CA THR A 188 11.22 7.66 11.02
C THR A 188 11.26 6.55 9.97
N ASP A 189 11.95 5.45 10.24
CA ASP A 189 12.05 4.33 9.29
C ASP A 189 10.72 3.61 9.12
N THR A 190 9.92 3.43 10.19
CA THR A 190 8.53 2.94 10.08
C THR A 190 7.66 3.90 9.27
N ALA A 191 7.72 5.21 9.56
CA ALA A 191 6.93 6.19 8.82
C ALA A 191 7.24 6.18 7.31
N LYS A 192 8.52 6.04 6.94
CA LYS A 192 8.93 5.92 5.52
C LYS A 192 8.35 4.70 4.82
N LYS A 193 8.24 3.56 5.51
CA LYS A 193 7.58 2.36 4.96
C LYS A 193 6.09 2.63 4.71
N LEU A 194 5.39 3.20 5.69
CA LEU A 194 3.97 3.56 5.55
C LEU A 194 3.72 4.56 4.41
N TRP A 195 4.62 5.54 4.22
CA TRP A 195 4.51 6.47 3.09
C TRP A 195 4.79 5.81 1.74
N ALA A 196 5.69 4.84 1.68
CA ALA A 196 5.90 4.03 0.48
C ALA A 196 4.62 3.24 0.15
N ASP A 197 3.99 2.61 1.14
CA ASP A 197 2.72 1.90 0.96
C ASP A 197 1.63 2.85 0.44
N LEU A 198 1.44 4.01 1.10
CA LEU A 198 0.51 5.04 0.64
C LEU A 198 0.80 5.49 -0.80
N HIS A 199 2.07 5.56 -1.19
CA HIS A 199 2.46 5.93 -2.55
C HIS A 199 2.13 4.83 -3.57
N HIS A 200 2.37 3.56 -3.24
CA HIS A 200 2.00 2.42 -4.09
C HIS A 200 0.49 2.35 -4.34
N HIS A 201 -0.32 2.66 -3.31
CA HIS A 201 -1.78 2.70 -3.41
C HIS A 201 -2.34 4.04 -3.94
N ARG A 202 -1.48 4.95 -4.40
CA ARG A 202 -1.87 6.29 -4.91
C ARG A 202 -2.65 7.15 -3.89
N LEU A 203 -2.43 6.92 -2.60
CA LEU A 203 -3.02 7.69 -1.50
C LEU A 203 -2.05 8.70 -0.87
N ALA A 204 -0.75 8.65 -1.22
CA ALA A 204 0.24 9.59 -0.70
C ALA A 204 -0.06 11.02 -1.18
N PRO A 205 -0.24 11.99 -0.27
CA PRO A 205 -0.59 13.35 -0.65
C PRO A 205 0.59 14.10 -1.26
N ALA A 206 0.32 15.25 -1.91
CA ALA A 206 1.37 16.14 -2.39
C ALA A 206 2.16 16.73 -1.21
N THR A 207 1.44 17.21 -0.21
CA THR A 207 1.94 17.71 1.08
C THR A 207 1.16 17.06 2.20
N TRP A 208 1.77 16.87 3.38
CA TRP A 208 1.08 16.20 4.48
C TRP A 208 -0.17 16.96 4.98
N ARG A 209 -0.22 18.28 4.78
CA ARG A 209 -1.39 19.13 5.09
C ARG A 209 -2.62 18.80 4.23
N LEU A 210 -2.43 18.20 3.06
CA LEU A 210 -3.51 17.85 2.11
C LEU A 210 -3.79 16.34 2.10
N ILE A 211 -3.58 15.66 3.23
CA ILE A 211 -3.81 14.22 3.36
C ILE A 211 -5.30 13.89 3.35
N SER A 212 -5.67 12.80 2.65
CA SER A 212 -7.03 12.29 2.70
C SER A 212 -7.34 11.64 4.06
N LYS A 213 -8.59 11.70 4.52
CA LYS A 213 -9.01 11.08 5.80
C LYS A 213 -8.63 9.60 5.90
N HIS A 214 -8.74 8.85 4.79
CA HIS A 214 -8.37 7.43 4.73
C HIS A 214 -6.86 7.22 4.92
N ALA A 215 -6.03 8.02 4.25
CA ALA A 215 -4.57 7.94 4.39
C ALA A 215 -4.09 8.39 5.78
N ASP A 216 -4.74 9.41 6.35
CA ASP A 216 -4.44 9.90 7.71
C ASP A 216 -4.75 8.83 8.76
N ALA A 217 -5.93 8.18 8.68
CA ALA A 217 -6.29 7.09 9.57
C ALA A 217 -5.36 5.88 9.43
N TYR A 218 -5.02 5.48 8.21
CA TYR A 218 -4.05 4.41 7.96
C TYR A 218 -2.70 4.71 8.61
N TYR A 219 -2.15 5.90 8.34
CA TYR A 219 -0.85 6.29 8.88
C TYR A 219 -0.88 6.41 10.40
N SER A 220 -1.87 7.13 10.93
CA SER A 220 -1.94 7.46 12.35
C SER A 220 -2.13 6.24 13.22
N ASN A 221 -3.01 5.31 12.82
CA ASN A 221 -3.25 4.08 13.57
C ASN A 221 -2.01 3.18 13.57
N ASN A 222 -1.37 2.97 12.42
CA ASN A 222 -0.14 2.18 12.34
C ASN A 222 1.00 2.78 13.19
N MET A 223 1.18 4.10 13.16
CA MET A 223 2.22 4.76 13.96
C MET A 223 1.94 4.65 15.46
N ARG A 224 0.69 4.83 15.90
CA ARG A 224 0.31 4.71 17.31
C ARG A 224 0.44 3.29 17.84
N ILE A 225 0.06 2.29 17.05
CA ILE A 225 0.22 0.87 17.42
C ILE A 225 1.71 0.54 17.61
N ALA A 226 2.59 1.03 16.73
CA ALA A 226 4.02 0.75 16.79
C ALA A 226 4.76 1.54 17.90
N TYR A 227 4.25 2.71 18.28
CA TYR A 227 4.94 3.66 19.16
C TYR A 227 3.98 4.27 20.19
N PRO A 228 3.90 3.72 21.41
CA PRO A 228 3.05 4.22 22.49
C PRO A 228 3.31 5.70 22.85
N GLU A 229 4.53 6.19 22.64
CA GLU A 229 4.92 7.59 22.92
C GLU A 229 4.13 8.60 22.07
N LEU A 230 3.61 8.16 20.91
CA LEU A 230 2.73 8.94 20.04
C LEU A 230 1.26 8.87 20.43
N GLN A 231 0.89 8.01 21.38
CA GLN A 231 -0.46 7.91 21.95
C GLN A 231 -0.66 8.85 23.15
N LEU A 232 0.45 9.30 23.77
CA LEU A 232 0.46 10.22 24.91
C LEU A 232 0.10 11.66 24.50
N CYS A 233 -1.04 11.84 23.83
CA CYS A 233 -1.50 13.14 23.35
C CYS A 233 -2.97 13.14 22.97
N ASP A 234 -3.54 14.33 22.94
CA ASP A 234 -4.89 14.57 22.45
C ASP A 234 -4.98 14.57 20.90
N GLU A 235 -6.10 14.09 20.35
CA GLU A 235 -6.46 14.12 18.92
C GLU A 235 -5.37 13.69 17.90
N ASN A 236 -4.43 12.83 18.31
CA ASN A 236 -3.28 12.39 17.51
C ASN A 236 -2.35 13.54 17.04
N TRP A 237 -2.31 14.68 17.74
CA TRP A 237 -1.56 15.85 17.25
C TRP A 237 -0.05 15.57 17.12
N LYS A 238 0.52 14.74 18.01
CA LYS A 238 1.94 14.35 17.92
C LYS A 238 2.24 13.61 16.62
N VAL A 239 1.37 12.70 16.21
CA VAL A 239 1.52 11.93 14.96
C VAL A 239 1.44 12.85 13.75
N LYS A 240 0.46 13.76 13.72
CA LYS A 240 0.29 14.76 12.66
C LYS A 240 1.51 15.69 12.57
N MET A 241 2.01 16.17 13.71
CA MET A 241 3.20 17.03 13.78
C MET A 241 4.45 16.28 13.32
N PHE A 242 4.65 15.04 13.78
CA PHE A 242 5.78 14.19 13.37
C PHE A 242 5.82 13.99 11.86
N ALA A 243 4.67 13.66 11.27
CA ALA A 243 4.57 13.49 9.83
C ALA A 243 4.76 14.80 9.07
N THR A 244 4.23 15.92 9.56
CA THR A 244 4.45 17.25 8.96
C THR A 244 5.94 17.61 8.88
N ILE A 245 6.70 17.26 9.92
CA ILE A 245 8.15 17.53 9.99
C ILE A 245 8.94 16.57 9.08
N ARG A 246 8.60 15.28 9.08
CA ARG A 246 9.42 14.23 8.45
C ARG A 246 9.02 13.86 7.03
N PHE A 247 7.77 14.10 6.64
CA PHE A 247 7.28 13.76 5.30
C PHE A 247 8.03 14.48 4.17
N PRO A 248 8.35 15.80 4.27
CA PRO A 248 9.13 16.47 3.23
C PRO A 248 10.50 15.84 2.98
N ASP A 249 11.21 15.42 4.04
CA ASP A 249 12.51 14.76 3.94
C ASP A 249 12.42 13.48 3.09
N TRP A 250 11.39 12.66 3.32
CA TRP A 250 11.14 11.46 2.53
C TRP A 250 10.66 11.78 1.11
N SER A 251 9.68 12.66 0.96
CA SER A 251 9.10 12.99 -0.35
C SER A 251 10.15 13.55 -1.30
N ASN A 252 11.01 14.46 -0.81
CA ASN A 252 12.07 15.04 -1.61
C ASN A 252 13.09 13.98 -2.05
N GLY A 253 13.52 13.09 -1.15
CA GLY A 253 14.46 12.03 -1.50
C GLY A 253 13.88 10.97 -2.43
N ALA A 254 12.68 10.49 -2.11
CA ALA A 254 12.07 9.35 -2.79
C ALA A 254 11.49 9.72 -4.16
N ARG A 255 10.94 10.94 -4.33
CA ARG A 255 10.42 11.44 -5.61
C ARG A 255 11.52 11.95 -6.53
N ALA A 256 12.48 12.73 -6.01
CA ALA A 256 13.52 13.33 -6.87
C ALA A 256 14.45 12.29 -7.48
N THR A 257 14.68 11.17 -6.78
CA THR A 257 15.60 10.13 -7.27
C THR A 257 14.98 9.18 -8.30
N GLY A 258 13.66 9.26 -8.54
CA GLY A 258 12.95 8.30 -9.39
C GLY A 258 13.00 6.85 -8.89
N LYS A 259 13.55 6.61 -7.69
CA LYS A 259 13.75 5.28 -7.11
C LYS A 259 12.43 4.60 -6.75
N LEU A 260 11.40 5.38 -6.42
CA LEU A 260 10.04 4.88 -6.35
C LEU A 260 9.47 4.87 -7.77
N THR A 261 9.79 3.83 -8.53
CA THR A 261 8.98 3.51 -9.69
C THR A 261 7.58 3.29 -9.18
N ARG A 262 6.64 4.14 -9.64
CA ARG A 262 5.23 3.81 -9.50
C ARG A 262 5.09 2.51 -10.28
N THR A 263 4.98 1.39 -9.57
CA THR A 263 4.43 0.16 -10.10
C THR A 263 2.99 0.50 -10.45
N CYS A 264 2.82 1.17 -11.60
CA CYS A 264 1.59 1.14 -12.31
C CYS A 264 1.46 -0.34 -12.64
N HIS A 265 0.68 -1.06 -11.85
CA HIS A 265 0.04 -2.31 -12.27
C HIS A 265 -0.89 -1.96 -13.44
N ILE A 266 -0.36 -1.42 -14.53
CA ILE A 266 -0.76 -1.90 -15.84
C ILE A 266 -0.15 -3.28 -15.77
N ASP A 267 -0.96 -4.28 -15.38
CA ASP A 267 -0.52 -5.66 -15.40
C ASP A 267 0.25 -5.84 -16.69
N PHE A 268 1.50 -6.32 -16.62
CA PHE A 268 2.23 -6.62 -17.84
C PHE A 268 1.38 -7.52 -18.74
N PHE A 269 0.50 -8.33 -18.13
CA PHE A 269 -0.63 -9.00 -18.76
C PHE A 269 -1.65 -8.09 -19.46
N SER A 270 -2.15 -7.01 -18.85
CA SER A 270 -3.03 -6.03 -19.53
C SER A 270 -2.35 -5.33 -20.70
N LEU A 271 -1.05 -5.01 -20.60
CA LEU A 271 -0.28 -4.46 -21.71
C LEU A 271 -0.05 -5.52 -22.81
N LEU A 272 0.28 -6.75 -22.42
CA LEU A 272 0.47 -7.90 -23.33
C LEU A 272 -0.84 -8.30 -24.02
N MET A 273 -1.97 -8.17 -23.33
CA MET A 273 -3.31 -8.39 -23.87
C MET A 273 -3.69 -7.27 -24.85
N LEU A 274 -3.40 -6.01 -24.51
CA LEU A 274 -3.58 -4.90 -25.45
C LEU A 274 -2.70 -5.07 -26.70
N THR A 275 -1.45 -5.50 -26.57
CA THR A 275 -0.58 -5.71 -27.74
C THR A 275 -1.04 -6.90 -28.57
N THR A 276 -1.44 -8.03 -27.95
CA THR A 276 -1.97 -9.18 -28.70
C THR A 276 -3.30 -8.89 -29.40
N VAL A 277 -4.20 -8.13 -28.78
CA VAL A 277 -5.45 -7.68 -29.43
C VAL A 277 -5.14 -6.71 -30.57
N MET A 278 -4.24 -5.76 -30.37
CA MET A 278 -3.84 -4.82 -31.43
C MET A 278 -3.14 -5.53 -32.60
N VAL A 279 -2.26 -6.51 -32.33
CA VAL A 279 -1.62 -7.33 -33.36
C VAL A 279 -2.65 -8.17 -34.12
N SER A 280 -3.65 -8.72 -33.44
CA SER A 280 -4.74 -9.49 -34.07
C SER A 280 -5.64 -8.61 -34.94
N LEU A 281 -5.93 -7.39 -34.49
CA LEU A 281 -6.66 -6.38 -35.27
C LEU A 281 -5.86 -5.90 -36.48
N LEU A 282 -4.56 -5.59 -36.32
CA LEU A 282 -3.69 -5.24 -37.45
C LEU A 282 -3.58 -6.37 -38.46
N ARG A 283 -3.46 -7.63 -38.01
CA ARG A 283 -3.41 -8.80 -38.90
C ARG A 283 -4.70 -9.01 -39.68
N SER A 284 -5.84 -8.76 -39.04
CA SER A 284 -7.15 -8.81 -39.69
C SER A 284 -7.36 -7.66 -40.68
N PHE A 285 -6.83 -6.48 -40.38
CA PHE A 285 -6.92 -5.30 -41.24
C PHE A 285 -5.98 -5.38 -42.46
N LEU A 286 -4.78 -5.92 -42.29
CA LEU A 286 -3.80 -6.11 -43.37
C LEU A 286 -4.12 -7.32 -44.25
N GLY A 287 -4.80 -8.35 -43.73
CA GLY A 287 -5.22 -9.53 -44.51
C GLY A 287 -6.32 -9.26 -45.54
N ALA A 288 -6.96 -8.09 -45.51
CA ALA A 288 -8.00 -7.69 -46.45
C ALA A 288 -7.54 -6.69 -47.52
N MET A 289 -6.25 -6.31 -47.53
CA MET A 289 -5.72 -5.41 -48.56
C MET A 289 -5.29 -6.22 -49.78
N PRO A 290 -5.87 -5.97 -50.98
CA PRO A 290 -5.41 -6.60 -52.21
C PRO A 290 -3.94 -6.26 -52.46
N SER A 291 -3.17 -7.29 -52.80
CA SER A 291 -1.72 -7.24 -52.98
C SER A 291 -1.32 -6.15 -53.98
N ILE A 292 -0.90 -4.98 -53.49
CA ILE A 292 -0.29 -3.95 -54.33
C ILE A 292 1.13 -4.43 -54.65
N ASN A 293 1.36 -4.76 -55.91
CA ASN A 293 2.63 -5.22 -56.46
C ASN A 293 3.62 -4.05 -56.48
N ILE A 294 4.34 -3.84 -55.37
CA ILE A 294 5.36 -2.80 -55.26
C ILE A 294 6.62 -3.30 -55.96
N SER A 295 6.76 -2.86 -57.22
CA SER A 295 7.97 -2.98 -58.03
C SER A 295 9.16 -2.38 -57.28
N THR A 296 10.13 -3.23 -56.95
CA THR A 296 11.39 -2.86 -56.30
C THR A 296 12.29 -2.11 -57.26
N GLY A 297 12.22 -0.78 -57.25
CA GLY A 297 13.20 0.10 -57.85
C GLY A 297 14.47 0.16 -57.00
N LYS A 298 15.50 -0.59 -57.41
CA LYS A 298 16.89 -0.45 -56.93
C LYS A 298 17.35 0.99 -57.16
N ARG A 299 17.62 1.74 -56.08
CA ARG A 299 18.47 2.94 -56.14
C ARG A 299 19.58 2.80 -55.11
N ALA A 300 20.76 2.46 -55.61
CA ALA A 300 22.01 2.58 -54.88
C ALA A 300 22.28 4.07 -54.64
N HIS A 301 22.56 4.44 -53.38
CA HIS A 301 23.23 5.69 -53.06
C HIS A 301 24.21 5.42 -51.92
N GLU A 302 25.41 5.07 -52.36
CA GLU A 302 26.67 5.78 -52.10
C GLU A 302 27.01 6.25 -50.67
N TYR A 303 28.16 5.71 -50.27
CA TYR A 303 29.02 6.03 -49.14
C TYR A 303 29.25 7.54 -48.89
N GLY A 304 29.24 7.93 -47.62
CA GLY A 304 29.75 9.22 -47.15
C GLY A 304 30.33 9.10 -45.74
N LYS A 305 31.61 8.74 -45.66
CA LYS A 305 32.52 8.95 -44.51
C LYS A 305 32.53 10.44 -44.12
N ASN A 306 32.66 10.74 -42.82
CA ASN A 306 33.45 11.86 -42.24
C ASN A 306 33.41 11.76 -40.70
N SER A 307 34.52 11.33 -40.08
CA SER A 307 35.48 12.17 -39.30
C SER A 307 34.84 12.80 -38.06
N GLU A 308 35.06 12.26 -36.87
CA GLU A 308 36.26 12.48 -36.03
C GLU A 308 36.49 13.98 -35.75
N SER A 309 36.08 14.43 -34.57
CA SER A 309 36.66 15.62 -33.91
C SER A 309 36.45 15.55 -32.40
N SER A 310 37.56 15.19 -31.75
CA SER A 310 37.84 15.41 -30.34
C SER A 310 37.65 16.88 -29.95
N ALA A 311 36.88 17.16 -28.90
CA ALA A 311 36.91 18.45 -28.22
C ALA A 311 36.85 18.28 -26.70
N LYS A 312 38.04 18.08 -26.16
CA LYS A 312 38.50 18.22 -24.78
C LYS A 312 37.98 19.54 -24.17
N ARG A 313 36.91 19.51 -23.36
CA ARG A 313 36.50 20.65 -22.52
C ARG A 313 36.90 20.44 -21.06
N ARG A 314 37.75 21.37 -20.65
CA ARG A 314 38.42 21.52 -19.36
C ARG A 314 37.44 21.68 -18.22
N ARG A 315 37.73 21.03 -17.08
CA ARG A 315 37.22 21.40 -15.76
C ARG A 315 37.72 22.79 -15.39
N PRO A 316 36.87 23.71 -14.91
CA PRO A 316 37.33 24.82 -14.10
C PRO A 316 37.29 24.44 -12.62
N THR A 317 38.40 24.80 -12.01
CA THR A 317 38.79 24.74 -10.61
C THR A 317 37.89 25.54 -9.68
N SER A 318 37.81 25.05 -8.45
CA SER A 318 37.58 25.76 -7.19
C SER A 318 37.43 27.29 -7.26
N GLY A 319 36.22 27.77 -7.00
CA GLY A 319 35.95 29.16 -6.62
C GLY A 319 35.34 29.19 -5.22
N LYS A 320 36.16 29.52 -4.23
CA LYS A 320 35.70 29.96 -2.90
C LYS A 320 34.82 31.21 -3.10
N ARG A 321 33.58 31.18 -2.63
CA ARG A 321 32.83 32.40 -2.29
C ARG A 321 32.23 32.24 -0.91
N ALA A 322 32.79 33.01 0.01
CA ALA A 322 32.21 33.34 1.28
C ALA A 322 31.15 34.45 1.08
N ARG A 323 30.18 34.46 2.01
CA ARG A 323 29.23 35.51 2.36
C ARG A 323 28.08 35.80 1.38
N ALA A 324 26.86 35.48 1.81
CA ALA A 324 25.93 36.52 2.25
C ALA A 324 24.81 35.91 3.12
N LEU A 325 24.57 36.58 4.24
CA LEU A 325 23.51 36.32 5.20
C LEU A 325 22.12 36.58 4.58
N SER A 326 21.11 35.98 5.21
CA SER A 326 19.74 36.50 5.33
C SER A 326 18.71 36.15 4.25
N VAL A 327 18.22 34.89 4.26
CA VAL A 327 16.83 34.57 3.87
C VAL A 327 16.35 33.38 4.72
N LEU A 328 15.95 33.63 5.98
CA LEU A 328 15.33 32.59 6.83
C LEU A 328 14.41 33.19 7.90
N SER A 329 13.57 34.17 7.52
CA SER A 329 12.56 34.78 8.40
C SER A 329 11.14 34.78 7.83
N LEU A 330 10.83 34.01 6.78
CA LEU A 330 9.52 34.04 6.11
C LEU A 330 8.71 32.74 6.19
N TRP A 331 8.80 32.00 7.30
CA TRP A 331 8.00 30.77 7.52
C TRP A 331 7.17 30.76 8.81
N HIS A 332 7.00 31.90 9.49
CA HIS A 332 6.33 31.96 10.80
C HIS A 332 5.06 32.82 10.87
N ARG A 333 4.45 33.23 9.75
CA ARG A 333 3.27 34.13 9.79
C ARG A 333 1.90 33.55 9.39
N ASP A 334 1.79 32.29 8.98
CA ASP A 334 0.49 31.72 8.54
C ASP A 334 0.03 30.49 9.36
N LEU A 335 0.05 30.60 10.68
CA LEU A 335 -0.57 29.61 11.58
C LEU A 335 -1.68 30.21 12.47
N SER A 336 -2.05 31.48 12.28
CA SER A 336 -3.13 32.14 13.04
C SER A 336 -4.50 32.12 12.35
N VAL A 337 -4.65 31.45 11.20
CA VAL A 337 -5.94 31.30 10.52
C VAL A 337 -6.20 29.82 10.34
N LEU A 338 -6.76 29.19 11.37
CA LEU A 338 -7.63 28.00 11.34
C LEU A 338 -7.95 27.59 12.80
N GLN A 339 -8.80 28.39 13.43
CA GLN A 339 -9.76 27.86 14.41
C GLN A 339 -10.99 27.41 13.60
N LEU A 340 -11.15 26.11 13.44
CA LEU A 340 -12.42 25.44 13.15
C LEU A 340 -12.35 24.02 13.72
#